data_AF-A0A533YYX2-F1
#
_entry.id   AF-A0A533YYX2-F1
#
_cell.length_a   1.000
_cell.length_b   1.000
_cell.length_c   1.000
_cell.angle_alpha   90.00
_cell.angle_beta   90.00
_cell.angle_gamma   90.00
#
_symmetry.space_group_name_H-M   'P 1'
#
loop_
_entity.id
_entity.type
_entity.pdbx_description
1 polymer ?
#
loop_
_entity_poly.entity_id
_entity_poly.type
_entity_poly.pdbx_seq_one_letter_code
_entity_poly.pdbx_strand_id
1 'polypeptide(L)'
;MPWPYRLQCFDCHTQFPAQTTNYRCEKCGGLLEVTFRISRRKVPWTKRGLSVWRYRELLPVDNDRFITTLAEGGTGLLHCPRLGRELGLKRLYVKNEGENPTGSFKDRGMTVALSKARELGKRKVVCASTGNTAASLAAYSARAGLKCVVIVPEGKVAAGKMLQVVIHGARIFQVRGDFDEAMRAVVTLTEHRKGFYLMNSLNPFRLEGQKTLAYE
;
A
#
# COMPACT_ATOMS: atom_id res chain seq x y z
N MET A 1 8.32 -3.25 -18.21
CA MET A 1 8.46 -1.80 -17.95
C MET A 1 7.08 -1.15 -17.87
N PRO A 2 6.87 -0.27 -16.87
CA PRO A 2 5.61 0.44 -16.69
C PRO A 2 5.34 1.40 -17.85
N TRP A 3 4.07 1.78 -18.05
CA TRP A 3 3.79 2.98 -18.83
C TRP A 3 4.34 4.21 -18.11
N PRO A 4 4.75 5.27 -18.83
CA PRO A 4 5.21 6.50 -18.20
C PRO A 4 4.16 7.02 -17.22
N TYR A 5 4.59 7.39 -16.01
CA TYR A 5 3.71 7.93 -14.98
C TYR A 5 4.35 9.13 -14.30
N ARG A 6 3.52 9.92 -13.63
CA ARG A 6 3.91 11.08 -12.83
C ARG A 6 3.01 11.16 -11.60
N LEU A 7 3.37 12.03 -10.67
CA LEU A 7 2.47 12.43 -9.60
C LEU A 7 1.70 13.68 -10.04
N GLN A 8 0.44 13.79 -9.61
CA GLN A 8 -0.42 14.93 -9.90
C GLN A 8 -1.23 15.27 -8.66
N CYS A 9 -1.41 16.55 -8.36
CA CYS A 9 -2.32 16.96 -7.30
C CYS A 9 -3.76 16.67 -7.72
N PHE A 10 -4.51 16.00 -6.84
CA PHE A 10 -5.92 15.71 -7.05
C PHE A 10 -6.75 17.01 -7.21
N ASP A 11 -6.47 18.03 -6.40
CA ASP A 11 -7.28 19.25 -6.33
C ASP A 11 -6.92 20.29 -7.40
N CYS A 12 -5.63 20.59 -7.58
CA CYS A 12 -5.17 21.67 -8.46
C CYS A 12 -4.47 21.19 -9.74
N HIS A 13 -4.37 19.87 -9.93
CA HIS A 13 -3.77 19.23 -11.12
C HIS A 13 -2.31 19.58 -11.42
N THR A 14 -1.62 20.25 -10.49
CA THR A 14 -0.17 20.50 -10.61
C THR A 14 0.57 19.18 -10.69
N GLN A 15 1.49 19.07 -11.65
CA GLN A 15 2.25 17.85 -11.92
C GLN A 15 3.58 17.85 -11.18
N PHE A 16 3.98 16.67 -10.72
CA PHE A 16 5.19 16.45 -9.95
C PHE A 16 5.97 15.25 -10.53
N PRO A 17 7.31 15.24 -10.42
CA PRO A 17 8.11 14.06 -10.77
C PRO A 17 7.66 12.80 -10.02
N ALA A 18 7.85 11.63 -10.64
CA ALA A 18 7.57 10.33 -10.02
C ALA A 18 8.42 10.06 -8.77
N GLN A 19 9.53 10.80 -8.61
CA GLN A 19 10.47 10.70 -7.50
C GLN A 19 10.09 11.58 -6.30
N THR A 20 9.01 12.36 -6.41
CA THR A 20 8.53 13.20 -5.30
C THR A 20 8.19 12.34 -4.09
N THR A 21 8.83 12.66 -2.96
CA THR A 21 8.65 11.90 -1.70
C THR A 21 7.58 12.51 -0.80
N ASN A 22 7.17 13.75 -1.07
CA ASN A 22 6.01 14.37 -0.43
C ASN A 22 4.72 13.76 -1.01
N TYR A 23 3.72 13.58 -0.17
CA TYR A 23 2.37 13.12 -0.56
C TYR A 23 1.36 14.27 -0.64
N ARG A 24 1.76 15.48 -0.24
CA ARG A 24 0.99 16.71 -0.40
C ARG A 24 1.56 17.61 -1.48
N CYS A 25 0.66 18.29 -2.18
CA CYS A 25 0.98 19.32 -3.14
C CYS A 25 1.58 20.54 -2.44
N GLU A 26 2.74 20.99 -2.90
CA GLU A 26 3.41 22.17 -2.36
C GLU A 26 2.68 23.50 -2.67
N LYS A 27 1.73 23.50 -3.61
CA LYS A 27 0.97 24.70 -4.00
C LYS A 27 -0.34 24.89 -3.22
N CYS A 28 -1.07 23.81 -2.95
CA CYS A 28 -2.42 23.90 -2.32
C CYS A 28 -2.62 22.97 -1.13
N GLY A 29 -1.64 22.14 -0.75
CA GLY A 29 -1.76 21.18 0.36
C GLY A 29 -2.57 19.92 0.06
N GLY A 30 -3.20 19.84 -1.11
CA GLY A 30 -3.96 18.69 -1.63
C GLY A 30 -3.14 17.41 -1.75
N LEU A 31 -3.79 16.26 -1.85
CA LEU A 31 -3.09 14.96 -1.98
C LEU A 31 -2.61 14.72 -3.41
N LEU A 32 -1.47 14.04 -3.52
CA LEU A 32 -0.97 13.58 -4.81
C LEU A 32 -1.59 12.22 -5.17
N GLU A 33 -1.77 11.99 -6.46
CA GLU A 33 -2.17 10.72 -7.08
C GLU A 33 -1.20 10.35 -8.21
N VAL A 34 -1.19 9.08 -8.60
CA VAL A 34 -0.37 8.61 -9.74
C VAL A 34 -1.18 8.68 -11.02
N THR A 35 -0.64 9.35 -12.04
CA THR A 35 -1.26 9.39 -13.37
C THR A 35 -0.36 8.75 -14.42
N PHE A 36 -0.95 7.87 -15.24
CA PHE A 36 -0.25 7.14 -16.30
C PHE A 36 -0.54 7.73 -17.68
N ARG A 37 0.47 7.77 -18.54
CA ARG A 37 0.32 7.94 -19.99
C ARG A 37 0.26 6.57 -20.65
N ILE A 38 -0.94 5.99 -20.68
CA ILE A 38 -1.19 4.66 -21.23
C ILE A 38 -1.10 4.70 -22.77
N SER A 39 -0.43 3.71 -23.35
CA SER A 39 -0.40 3.50 -24.81
C SER A 39 -1.16 2.21 -25.18
N ARG A 40 -1.58 2.09 -26.45
CA ARG A 40 -2.28 0.90 -26.97
C ARG A 40 -1.39 -0.34 -27.16
N ARG A 41 -0.23 -0.40 -26.50
CA ARG A 41 0.68 -1.55 -26.60
C ARG A 41 0.00 -2.80 -26.05
N LYS A 42 -0.01 -3.88 -26.83
CA LYS A 42 -0.48 -5.20 -26.36
C LYS A 42 0.44 -5.71 -25.25
N VAL A 43 -0.16 -6.09 -24.13
CA VAL A 43 0.57 -6.68 -22.99
C VAL A 43 -0.03 -8.05 -22.69
N PRO A 44 0.76 -9.14 -22.75
CA PRO A 44 0.24 -10.48 -22.53
C PRO A 44 0.14 -10.80 -21.03
N TRP A 45 -0.72 -10.10 -20.29
CA TRP A 45 -0.91 -10.32 -18.85
C TRP A 45 -1.27 -11.75 -18.50
N THR A 46 -1.99 -12.46 -19.38
CA THR A 46 -2.37 -13.86 -19.22
C THR A 46 -1.21 -14.84 -19.19
N LYS A 47 -0.01 -14.45 -19.65
CA LYS A 47 1.21 -15.27 -19.54
C LYS A 47 1.84 -15.24 -18.15
N ARG A 48 1.34 -14.40 -17.23
CA ARG A 48 1.81 -14.30 -15.84
C ARG A 48 0.76 -14.88 -14.90
N GLY A 49 1.22 -15.49 -13.81
CA GLY A 49 0.35 -15.94 -12.72
C GLY A 49 -0.48 -14.77 -12.16
N LEU A 50 -1.69 -15.08 -11.68
CA LEU A 50 -2.53 -14.09 -11.00
C LEU A 50 -1.82 -13.58 -9.74
N SER A 51 -1.57 -12.28 -9.70
CA SER A 51 -0.94 -11.54 -8.61
C SER A 51 -1.06 -10.05 -8.91
N VAL A 52 -0.75 -9.19 -7.94
CA VAL A 52 -0.62 -7.74 -8.17
C VAL A 52 0.34 -7.45 -9.33
N TRP A 53 1.48 -8.15 -9.36
CA TRP A 53 2.54 -7.93 -10.35
C TRP A 53 2.24 -8.50 -11.74
N ARG A 54 1.12 -9.22 -11.93
CA ARG A 54 0.58 -9.55 -13.26
C ARG A 54 0.41 -8.29 -14.10
N TYR A 55 -0.06 -7.22 -13.47
CA TYR A 55 -0.37 -5.93 -14.10
C TYR A 55 0.81 -4.94 -14.07
N ARG A 56 2.04 -5.46 -14.10
CA ARG A 56 3.31 -4.73 -13.97
C ARG A 56 3.37 -3.40 -14.74
N GLU A 57 2.75 -3.33 -15.90
CA GLU A 57 2.74 -2.15 -16.77
C GLU A 57 1.92 -0.99 -16.21
N LEU A 58 0.92 -1.28 -15.36
CA LEU A 58 0.01 -0.34 -14.69
C LEU A 58 0.48 0.03 -13.27
N LEU A 59 1.67 -0.40 -12.86
CA LEU A 59 2.21 -0.19 -11.53
C LEU A 59 3.42 0.76 -11.57
N PRO A 60 3.48 1.77 -10.70
CA PRO A 60 4.46 2.86 -10.77
C PRO A 60 5.78 2.47 -10.14
N VAL A 61 6.46 1.44 -10.66
CA VAL A 61 7.81 1.06 -10.25
C VAL A 61 8.61 0.88 -11.53
N ASP A 62 9.72 1.59 -11.69
CA ASP A 62 10.47 1.60 -12.95
C ASP A 62 11.36 0.37 -13.06
N ASN A 63 12.06 0.02 -11.99
CA ASN A 63 13.04 -1.06 -11.98
C ASN A 63 12.61 -2.28 -11.14
N ASP A 64 12.55 -3.44 -11.80
CA ASP A 64 12.10 -4.70 -11.22
C ASP A 64 12.94 -5.17 -10.01
N ARG A 65 14.21 -4.76 -9.91
CA ARG A 65 15.07 -5.11 -8.77
C ARG A 65 14.56 -4.62 -7.41
N PHE A 66 13.69 -3.61 -7.41
CA PHE A 66 13.10 -3.03 -6.21
C PHE A 66 11.76 -3.66 -5.82
N ILE A 67 11.22 -4.53 -6.66
CA ILE A 67 9.96 -5.23 -6.38
C ILE A 67 10.10 -6.05 -5.11
N THR A 68 9.15 -5.87 -4.20
CA THR A 68 9.05 -6.59 -2.94
C THR A 68 7.68 -7.24 -2.87
N THR A 69 7.63 -8.54 -3.15
CA THR A 69 6.38 -9.30 -3.16
C THR A 69 6.44 -10.47 -2.19
N LEU A 70 5.28 -10.80 -1.64
CA LEU A 70 4.96 -12.03 -0.91
C LEU A 70 3.97 -12.90 -1.72
N ALA A 71 3.89 -12.67 -3.04
CA ALA A 71 2.94 -13.29 -3.97
C ALA A 71 1.46 -12.91 -3.71
N GLU A 72 1.23 -11.69 -3.24
CA GLU A 72 -0.11 -11.11 -3.03
C GLU A 72 -0.92 -10.90 -4.33
N GLY A 73 -2.24 -10.86 -4.16
CA GLY A 73 -3.22 -10.88 -5.25
C GLY A 73 -3.58 -12.30 -5.68
N GLY A 74 -4.35 -12.41 -6.77
CA GLY A 74 -4.85 -13.70 -7.25
C GLY A 74 -5.79 -14.41 -6.29
N THR A 75 -6.47 -13.66 -5.43
CA THR A 75 -7.38 -14.18 -4.40
C THR A 75 -8.66 -14.76 -4.99
N GLY A 76 -9.30 -15.67 -4.27
CA GLY A 76 -10.51 -16.37 -4.69
C GLY A 76 -11.69 -15.43 -4.97
N LEU A 77 -12.37 -15.68 -6.09
CA LEU A 77 -13.69 -15.10 -6.40
C LEU A 77 -14.76 -16.16 -6.11
N LEU A 78 -15.27 -16.15 -4.88
CA LEU A 78 -16.13 -17.19 -4.34
C LEU A 78 -17.56 -16.98 -4.80
N HIS A 79 -18.13 -17.95 -5.52
CA HIS A 79 -19.55 -17.96 -5.84
C HIS A 79 -20.36 -18.30 -4.58
N CYS A 80 -21.33 -17.46 -4.22
CA CYS A 80 -22.10 -17.58 -2.98
C CYS A 80 -23.58 -17.91 -3.25
N PRO A 81 -23.93 -19.12 -3.72
CA PRO A 81 -25.29 -19.43 -4.19
C PRO A 81 -26.33 -19.44 -3.07
N ARG A 82 -25.98 -19.85 -1.83
CA ARG A 82 -26.92 -19.87 -0.70
C ARG A 82 -27.33 -18.46 -0.28
N LEU A 83 -26.36 -17.59 -0.03
CA LEU A 83 -26.59 -16.18 0.29
C LEU A 83 -27.23 -15.44 -0.89
N GLY A 84 -26.84 -15.79 -2.12
CA GLY A 84 -27.47 -15.27 -3.33
C GLY A 84 -28.98 -15.53 -3.35
N ARG A 85 -29.42 -16.76 -3.06
CA ARG A 85 -30.86 -17.08 -2.97
C ARG A 85 -31.58 -16.31 -1.88
N GLU A 86 -30.98 -16.20 -0.70
CA GLU A 86 -31.55 -15.45 0.44
C GLU A 86 -31.77 -13.97 0.11
N LEU A 87 -30.86 -13.37 -0.67
CA LEU A 87 -30.93 -11.97 -1.10
C LEU A 87 -31.68 -11.76 -2.44
N GLY A 88 -32.22 -12.81 -3.06
CA GLY A 88 -32.86 -12.73 -4.38
C GLY A 88 -31.90 -12.48 -5.55
N LEU A 89 -30.59 -12.72 -5.36
CA LEU A 89 -29.54 -12.50 -6.35
C LEU A 89 -29.17 -13.80 -7.10
N LYS A 90 -29.28 -13.79 -8.44
CA LYS A 90 -28.90 -14.93 -9.30
C LYS A 90 -27.39 -15.19 -9.35
N ARG A 91 -26.58 -14.15 -9.14
CA ARG A 91 -25.12 -14.17 -9.29
C ARG A 91 -24.49 -13.30 -8.21
N LEU A 92 -24.20 -13.92 -7.06
CA LEU A 92 -23.49 -13.27 -5.97
C LEU A 92 -22.09 -13.88 -5.84
N TYR A 93 -21.07 -13.03 -5.81
CA TYR A 93 -19.68 -13.42 -5.62
C TYR A 93 -19.03 -12.58 -4.53
N VAL A 94 -18.11 -13.19 -3.79
CA VAL A 94 -17.25 -12.51 -2.80
C VAL A 94 -15.80 -12.66 -3.21
N LYS A 95 -15.11 -11.54 -3.40
CA LYS A 95 -13.67 -11.50 -3.65
C LYS A 95 -12.93 -11.59 -2.31
N ASN A 96 -12.34 -12.74 -2.00
CA ASN A 96 -11.82 -13.05 -0.67
C ASN A 96 -10.40 -12.50 -0.45
N GLU A 97 -10.33 -11.21 -0.10
CA GLU A 97 -9.05 -10.54 0.15
C GLU A 97 -8.35 -10.96 1.45
N GLY A 98 -8.98 -11.82 2.25
CA GLY A 98 -8.36 -12.47 3.41
C GLY A 98 -7.34 -13.55 3.05
N GLU A 99 -7.28 -13.98 1.79
CA GLU A 99 -6.28 -14.95 1.30
C GLU A 99 -4.91 -14.34 1.00
N ASN A 100 -4.79 -13.01 1.09
CA ASN A 100 -3.49 -12.35 0.95
C ASN A 100 -2.53 -12.71 2.09
N PRO A 101 -1.21 -12.55 1.92
CA PRO A 101 -0.17 -13.03 2.85
C PRO A 101 -0.35 -12.64 4.33
N THR A 102 -0.85 -11.44 4.61
CA THR A 102 -1.10 -10.96 5.99
C THR A 102 -2.55 -11.08 6.41
N GLY A 103 -3.41 -11.66 5.57
CA GLY A 103 -4.84 -11.80 5.80
C GLY A 103 -5.66 -10.57 5.41
N SER A 104 -5.16 -9.71 4.51
CA SER A 104 -5.79 -8.41 4.23
C SER A 104 -5.44 -7.82 2.86
N PHE A 105 -6.41 -7.16 2.22
CA PHE A 105 -6.25 -6.42 0.96
C PHE A 105 -5.14 -5.34 0.99
N LYS A 106 -4.71 -4.93 2.19
CA LYS A 106 -3.65 -3.93 2.40
C LYS A 106 -2.32 -4.35 1.76
N ASP A 107 -2.10 -5.65 1.62
CA ASP A 107 -0.93 -6.27 0.97
C ASP A 107 -0.77 -5.80 -0.47
N ARG A 108 -1.89 -5.68 -1.20
CA ARG A 108 -1.88 -5.19 -2.57
C ARG A 108 -1.26 -3.81 -2.69
N GLY A 109 -1.60 -2.90 -1.79
CA GLY A 109 -1.03 -1.56 -1.79
C GLY A 109 0.38 -1.52 -1.21
N MET A 110 0.65 -2.36 -0.21
CA MET A 110 1.93 -2.35 0.51
C MET A 110 3.08 -2.81 -0.37
N THR A 111 2.88 -3.86 -1.17
CA THR A 111 3.89 -4.32 -2.13
C THR A 111 4.34 -3.20 -3.07
N VAL A 112 3.41 -2.40 -3.61
CA VAL A 112 3.72 -1.34 -4.56
C VAL A 112 4.37 -0.15 -3.86
N ALA A 113 3.80 0.34 -2.77
CA ALA A 113 4.34 1.48 -2.03
C ALA A 113 5.74 1.20 -1.44
N LEU A 114 5.98 -0.03 -0.95
CA LEU A 114 7.27 -0.42 -0.40
C LEU A 114 8.31 -0.66 -1.50
N SER A 115 7.92 -1.21 -2.64
CA SER A 115 8.80 -1.32 -3.81
C SER A 115 9.22 0.06 -4.32
N LYS A 116 8.27 1.01 -4.39
CA LYS A 116 8.57 2.42 -4.68
C LYS A 116 9.50 3.02 -3.63
N ALA A 117 9.30 2.77 -2.35
CA ALA A 117 10.19 3.29 -1.30
C ALA A 117 11.64 2.85 -1.50
N ARG A 118 11.85 1.57 -1.83
CA ARG A 118 13.19 1.03 -2.14
C ARG A 118 13.80 1.71 -3.37
N GLU A 119 13.00 1.92 -4.41
CA GLU A 119 13.42 2.63 -5.62
C GLU A 119 13.83 4.09 -5.34
N LEU A 120 13.14 4.75 -4.41
CA LEU A 120 13.48 6.10 -3.91
C LEU A 120 14.63 6.10 -2.88
N GLY A 121 15.32 4.98 -2.69
CA GLY A 121 16.47 4.85 -1.78
C GLY A 121 16.11 4.92 -0.29
N LYS A 122 14.83 4.75 0.08
CA LYS A 122 14.40 4.80 1.48
C LYS A 122 14.81 3.53 2.21
N ARG A 123 15.34 3.69 3.43
CA ARG A 123 15.80 2.59 4.31
C ARG A 123 14.92 2.40 5.55
N LYS A 124 14.03 3.37 5.83
CA LYS A 124 13.13 3.37 6.98
C LYS A 124 11.73 3.73 6.50
N VAL A 125 10.74 3.01 7.01
CA VAL A 125 9.33 3.21 6.69
C VAL A 125 8.54 3.34 7.98
N VAL A 126 7.49 4.15 7.96
CA VAL A 126 6.70 4.44 9.14
C VAL A 126 5.22 4.50 8.83
N CYS A 127 4.40 4.03 9.77
CA CYS A 127 2.98 4.35 9.76
C CYS A 127 2.43 4.60 11.17
N ALA A 128 1.34 5.36 11.25
CA ALA A 128 0.45 5.36 12.42
C ALA A 128 -0.73 4.42 12.15
N SER A 129 -0.74 3.24 12.77
CA SER A 129 -1.84 2.28 12.67
C SER A 129 -1.70 1.16 13.70
N THR A 130 -2.83 0.68 14.22
CA THR A 130 -2.92 -0.49 15.11
C THR A 130 -3.48 -1.73 14.40
N GLY A 131 -3.67 -1.66 13.08
CA GLY A 131 -4.41 -2.67 12.32
C GLY A 131 -3.65 -3.22 11.11
N ASN A 132 -4.41 -3.72 10.12
CA ASN A 132 -3.85 -4.44 8.97
C ASN A 132 -2.82 -3.63 8.16
N THR A 133 -2.86 -2.29 8.20
CA THR A 133 -1.82 -1.46 7.58
C THR A 133 -0.46 -1.68 8.25
N ALA A 134 -0.42 -1.72 9.58
CA ALA A 134 0.82 -1.95 10.33
C ALA A 134 1.35 -3.37 10.13
N ALA A 135 0.47 -4.36 10.16
CA ALA A 135 0.85 -5.76 9.93
C ALA A 135 1.41 -5.98 8.51
N SER A 136 0.70 -5.50 7.49
CA SER A 136 1.17 -5.53 6.10
C SER A 136 2.51 -4.80 5.98
N LEU A 137 2.63 -3.58 6.53
CA LEU A 137 3.88 -2.83 6.48
C LEU A 137 5.05 -3.61 7.10
N ALA A 138 4.84 -4.21 8.27
CA ALA A 138 5.86 -4.97 8.96
C ALA A 138 6.30 -6.18 8.14
N ALA A 139 5.37 -6.96 7.59
CA ALA A 139 5.66 -8.14 6.77
C ALA A 139 6.49 -7.80 5.52
N TYR A 140 6.06 -6.80 4.75
CA TYR A 140 6.78 -6.37 3.54
C TYR A 140 8.12 -5.70 3.86
N SER A 141 8.21 -4.98 4.98
CA SER A 141 9.48 -4.39 5.43
C SER A 141 10.50 -5.45 5.81
N ALA A 142 10.07 -6.51 6.52
CA ALA A 142 10.91 -7.64 6.84
C ALA A 142 11.43 -8.32 5.56
N ARG A 143 10.54 -8.57 4.59
CA ARG A 143 10.90 -9.12 3.27
C ARG A 143 11.92 -8.27 2.52
N ALA A 144 11.84 -6.94 2.62
CA ALA A 144 12.73 -6.01 1.93
C ALA A 144 14.01 -5.65 2.71
N GLY A 145 14.13 -6.04 3.97
CA GLY A 145 15.22 -5.58 4.85
C GLY A 145 15.13 -4.09 5.21
N LEU A 146 13.92 -3.50 5.26
CA LEU A 146 13.70 -2.12 5.67
C LEU A 146 13.41 -2.02 7.17
N LYS A 147 13.85 -0.93 7.81
CA LYS A 147 13.48 -0.65 9.19
C LYS A 147 12.03 -0.18 9.24
N CYS A 148 11.16 -0.95 9.88
CA CYS A 148 9.75 -0.63 10.06
C CYS A 148 9.50 0.01 11.43
N VAL A 149 8.82 1.15 11.43
CA VAL A 149 8.36 1.84 12.64
C VAL A 149 6.84 1.94 12.60
N VAL A 150 6.18 1.57 13.70
CA VAL A 150 4.74 1.70 13.88
C VAL A 150 4.49 2.58 15.08
N ILE A 151 3.78 3.69 14.87
CA ILE A 151 3.38 4.61 15.92
C ILE A 151 1.92 4.31 16.27
N VAL A 152 1.62 4.14 17.56
CA VAL A 152 0.27 3.82 18.04
C VAL A 152 -0.08 4.71 19.24
N PRO A 153 -1.36 5.08 19.41
CA PRO A 153 -1.80 5.71 20.65
C PRO A 153 -1.69 4.75 21.84
N GLU A 154 -1.30 5.28 22.99
CA GLU A 154 -1.24 4.55 24.27
C GLU A 154 -2.62 3.95 24.62
N GLY A 155 -2.62 2.74 25.19
CA GLY A 155 -3.84 2.06 25.63
C GLY A 155 -4.76 1.52 24.52
N LYS A 156 -4.55 1.88 23.25
CA LYS A 156 -5.42 1.48 22.11
C LYS A 156 -4.78 0.38 21.24
N VAL A 157 -4.20 -0.63 21.86
CA VAL A 157 -3.38 -1.65 21.19
C VAL A 157 -4.15 -2.97 21.08
N ALA A 158 -4.64 -3.31 19.87
CA ALA A 158 -5.27 -4.61 19.61
C ALA A 158 -4.21 -5.73 19.57
N ALA A 159 -4.08 -6.48 20.66
CA ALA A 159 -3.02 -7.46 20.88
C ALA A 159 -2.80 -8.42 19.69
N GLY A 160 -3.88 -9.00 19.13
CA GLY A 160 -3.78 -9.96 18.03
C GLY A 160 -3.18 -9.39 16.75
N LYS A 161 -3.53 -8.16 16.35
CA LYS A 161 -2.98 -7.52 15.14
C LYS A 161 -1.55 -7.04 15.34
N MET A 162 -1.22 -6.68 16.57
CA MET A 162 0.13 -6.27 16.94
C MET A 162 1.09 -7.45 17.03
N LEU A 163 0.61 -8.67 17.22
CA LEU A 163 1.42 -9.88 17.12
C LEU A 163 2.13 -9.99 15.76
N GLN A 164 1.41 -9.79 14.64
CA GLN A 164 2.03 -9.79 13.30
C GLN A 164 3.09 -8.68 13.18
N VAL A 165 2.83 -7.50 13.74
CA VAL A 165 3.78 -6.38 13.73
C VAL A 165 5.07 -6.74 14.47
N VAL A 166 4.96 -7.35 15.65
CA VAL A 166 6.10 -7.77 16.48
C VAL A 166 6.86 -8.93 15.85
N ILE A 167 6.17 -9.97 15.36
CA ILE A 167 6.81 -11.15 14.74
C ILE A 167 7.61 -10.76 13.49
N HIS A 168 7.13 -9.78 12.72
CA HIS A 168 7.87 -9.25 11.58
C HIS A 168 8.95 -8.22 11.94
N GLY A 169 9.25 -8.02 13.24
CA GLY A 169 10.39 -7.25 13.71
C GLY A 169 10.22 -5.72 13.61
N ALA A 170 8.98 -5.22 13.48
CA ALA A 170 8.74 -3.79 13.49
C ALA A 170 8.90 -3.19 14.89
N ARG A 171 9.41 -1.95 14.95
CA ARG A 171 9.53 -1.20 16.21
C ARG A 171 8.26 -0.43 16.48
N ILE A 172 7.64 -0.69 17.62
CA ILE A 172 6.39 -0.05 18.02
C ILE A 172 6.72 1.08 19.00
N PHE A 173 6.22 2.27 18.73
CA PHE A 173 6.30 3.42 19.63
C PHE A 173 4.89 3.83 20.03
N GLN A 174 4.67 3.91 21.34
CA GLN A 174 3.41 4.41 21.88
C GLN A 174 3.53 5.92 22.09
N VAL A 175 2.51 6.66 21.68
CA VAL A 175 2.38 8.10 21.95
C VAL A 175 1.21 8.35 22.87
N ARG A 176 1.37 9.28 23.80
CA ARG A 176 0.28 9.76 24.64
C ARG A 176 -0.71 10.52 23.76
N GLY A 177 -1.98 10.12 23.82
CA GLY A 177 -3.04 10.71 23.00
C GLY A 177 -3.81 9.69 22.18
N ASP A 178 -4.55 10.18 21.20
CA ASP A 178 -5.39 9.48 20.25
C ASP A 178 -4.71 9.27 18.90
N PHE A 179 -5.50 8.88 17.90
CA PHE A 179 -5.01 8.59 16.56
C PHE A 179 -4.46 9.83 15.85
N ASP A 180 -5.04 11.01 16.08
CA ASP A 180 -4.62 12.26 15.45
C ASP A 180 -3.30 12.74 16.04
N GLU A 181 -3.08 12.56 17.35
CA GLU A 181 -1.75 12.73 17.94
C GLU A 181 -0.71 11.80 17.30
N ALA A 182 -1.05 10.51 17.12
CA ALA A 182 -0.16 9.54 16.47
C ALA A 182 0.14 9.91 15.01
N MET A 183 -0.87 10.34 14.25
CA MET A 183 -0.70 10.80 12.88
C MET A 183 0.18 12.04 12.81
N ARG A 184 -0.06 13.05 13.65
CA ARG A 184 0.79 14.25 13.75
C ARG A 184 2.23 13.88 14.02
N ALA A 185 2.49 13.01 15.00
CA ALA A 185 3.83 12.54 15.33
C ALA A 185 4.55 11.89 14.13
N VAL A 186 3.84 11.06 13.35
CA VAL A 186 4.43 10.45 12.14
C VAL A 186 4.73 11.49 11.08
N VAL A 187 3.80 12.43 10.82
CA VAL A 187 3.99 13.49 9.81
C VAL A 187 5.21 14.33 10.17
N THR A 188 5.26 14.83 11.41
CA THR A 188 6.40 15.59 11.97
C THR A 188 7.70 14.80 11.88
N LEU A 189 7.69 13.50 12.20
CA LEU A 189 8.87 12.63 12.05
C LEU A 189 9.35 12.58 10.60
N THR A 190 8.43 12.45 9.64
CA THR A 190 8.78 12.36 8.21
C THR A 190 9.24 13.70 7.61
N GLU A 191 8.76 14.81 8.14
CA GLU A 191 9.17 16.16 7.73
C GLU A 191 10.55 16.53 8.28
N HIS A 192 10.83 16.24 9.55
CA HIS A 192 12.07 16.67 10.20
C HIS A 192 13.21 15.64 10.16
N ARG A 193 12.93 14.34 9.97
CA ARG A 193 13.96 13.31 9.92
C ARG A 193 14.09 12.68 8.55
N LYS A 194 15.18 13.06 7.87
CA LYS A 194 15.58 12.47 6.59
C LYS A 194 15.62 10.93 6.68
N GLY A 195 15.01 10.29 5.69
CA GLY A 195 15.11 8.84 5.47
C GLY A 195 13.92 8.00 5.94
N PHE A 196 12.94 8.57 6.64
CA PHE A 196 11.64 7.94 6.83
C PHE A 196 10.74 8.15 5.61
N TYR A 197 9.86 7.19 5.35
CA TYR A 197 8.85 7.29 4.30
C TYR A 197 7.49 6.84 4.84
N LEU A 198 6.48 7.70 4.65
CA LEU A 198 5.13 7.51 5.19
C LEU A 198 4.38 6.43 4.40
N MET A 199 3.82 5.46 5.12
CA MET A 199 3.09 4.31 4.57
C MET A 199 1.60 4.28 4.95
N ASN A 200 1.08 5.39 5.49
CA ASN A 200 -0.34 5.58 5.75
C ASN A 200 -1.15 5.68 4.44
N SER A 201 -2.47 5.80 4.57
CA SER A 201 -3.41 5.88 3.44
C SER A 201 -3.19 7.09 2.52
N LEU A 202 -2.43 8.09 2.97
CA LEU A 202 -2.05 9.27 2.18
C LEU A 202 -1.02 8.95 1.08
N ASN A 203 -0.37 7.78 1.14
CA ASN A 203 0.66 7.42 0.17
C ASN A 203 0.01 7.04 -1.18
N PRO A 204 0.28 7.77 -2.27
CA PRO A 204 -0.39 7.58 -3.56
C PRO A 204 -0.17 6.19 -4.15
N PHE A 205 1.00 5.60 -3.90
CA PHE A 205 1.40 4.33 -4.50
C PHE A 205 0.64 3.12 -3.93
N ARG A 206 -0.03 3.27 -2.78
CA ARG A 206 -0.84 2.20 -2.20
C ARG A 206 -2.10 1.93 -3.03
N LEU A 207 -2.71 2.97 -3.57
CA LEU A 207 -3.91 2.85 -4.39
C LEU A 207 -3.61 2.10 -5.70
N GLU A 208 -2.41 2.30 -6.24
CA GLU A 208 -1.96 1.65 -7.47
C GLU A 208 -1.84 0.15 -7.37
N GLY A 209 -1.50 -0.35 -6.19
CA GLY A 209 -1.57 -1.78 -5.92
C GLY A 209 -3.00 -2.26 -5.67
N GLN A 210 -3.78 -1.51 -4.90
CA GLN A 210 -5.17 -1.87 -4.56
C GLN A 210 -6.10 -1.94 -5.77
N LYS A 211 -5.92 -1.07 -6.78
CA LYS A 211 -6.75 -1.09 -8.00
C LYS A 211 -6.62 -2.42 -8.78
N THR A 212 -5.55 -3.18 -8.59
CA THR A 212 -5.39 -4.51 -9.21
C THR A 212 -6.47 -5.49 -8.79
N LEU A 213 -7.11 -5.27 -7.63
CA LEU A 213 -8.28 -6.02 -7.20
C LEU A 213 -9.39 -5.99 -8.26
N ALA A 214 -9.60 -4.84 -8.90
CA ALA A 214 -10.64 -4.67 -9.92
C ALA A 214 -10.25 -5.27 -11.28
N TYR A 215 -8.97 -5.57 -11.50
CA TYR A 215 -8.49 -6.19 -12.75
C TYR A 215 -8.55 -7.71 -12.70
N GLU A 216 -8.66 -8.30 -11.51
CA GLU A 216 -8.78 -9.74 -11.29
C GLU A 216 -10.24 -10.18 -11.34
#